data_AF-A0A254RXX7-F1
#
_entry.id   AF-A0A254RXX7-F1
#
_cell.length_a   1.000
_cell.length_b   1.000
_cell.length_c   1.000
_cell.angle_alpha   90.00
_cell.angle_beta   90.00
_cell.angle_gamma   90.00
#
_symmetry.space_group_name_H-M   'P 1'
#
loop_
_entity.id
_entity.type
_entity.pdbx_description
1 polymer ?
#
loop_
_entity_poly.entity_id
_entity_poly.type
_entity_poly.pdbx_seq_one_letter_code
_entity_poly.pdbx_strand_id
1 'polypeptide(L)'
;MDSAVYMYNKYTHMTKHIEVYYNTGVQTADASYNGTMRFGSNRSYMKVRTAMHEMGHTMGMGTTSEYTAMLKDGVFQGETAQAKLKELTGDPTAVLKGDSQHFWPYGLNYDSELHSEEDLIIHCQIVEAMYQDIFKEKFFMEARVRYMSDDKCMGITASNGLEMMDCSAAGTVAKIWSIGDSPVTYRFEFGDRVIDVPNESTAAGVVLSTYSWNAGAHQRYVLESAPVGNSNAYYLQNYKSKLYLLPSEKNVVQDERSRSIESGVWVLDQVEEGSTGGDTLVADTSMTDTTVVDSSNVESIGQSAGRVVAKPLNVMLPSRSFDVMGRSVKKNRKQEKFRIVF
;
A
#
# COMPACT_ATOMS: atom_id res chain seq x y z
N MET A 1 2.24 -9.37 -17.46
CA MET A 1 1.63 -8.44 -16.50
C MET A 1 1.50 -9.09 -15.14
N ASP A 2 0.96 -10.30 -15.06
CA ASP A 2 0.70 -11.02 -13.80
C ASP A 2 1.89 -11.03 -12.83
N SER A 3 3.10 -11.30 -13.31
CA SER A 3 4.31 -11.25 -12.47
C SER A 3 4.57 -9.85 -11.89
N ALA A 4 4.39 -8.79 -12.67
CA ALA A 4 4.59 -7.42 -12.20
C ALA A 4 3.53 -7.01 -11.17
N VAL A 5 2.26 -7.36 -11.43
CA VAL A 5 1.14 -7.16 -10.50
C VAL A 5 1.39 -7.91 -9.19
N TYR A 6 1.83 -9.17 -9.27
CA TYR A 6 2.19 -9.97 -8.10
C TYR A 6 3.28 -9.29 -7.25
N MET A 7 4.34 -8.76 -7.87
CA MET A 7 5.40 -8.06 -7.14
C MET A 7 4.88 -6.81 -6.42
N TYR A 8 4.09 -5.98 -7.10
CA TYR A 8 3.53 -4.77 -6.47
C TYR A 8 2.55 -5.11 -5.35
N ASN A 9 1.64 -6.07 -5.56
CA ASN A 9 0.66 -6.48 -4.55
C ASN A 9 1.31 -7.13 -3.32
N LYS A 10 2.45 -7.81 -3.51
CA LYS A 10 3.14 -8.51 -2.43
C LYS A 10 4.05 -7.60 -1.60
N TYR A 11 4.70 -6.63 -2.24
CA TYR A 11 5.77 -5.84 -1.63
C TYR A 11 5.40 -4.37 -1.41
N THR A 12 4.16 -3.98 -1.68
CA THR A 12 3.63 -2.63 -1.41
C THR A 12 2.18 -2.71 -0.92
N HIS A 13 1.69 -1.63 -0.34
CA HIS A 13 0.29 -1.47 0.05
C HIS A 13 -0.52 -0.69 -1.00
N MET A 14 0.15 -0.22 -2.06
CA MET A 14 -0.46 0.65 -3.08
C MET A 14 -1.51 -0.11 -3.88
N THR A 15 -2.54 0.62 -4.32
CA THR A 15 -3.59 0.09 -5.19
C THR A 15 -3.81 1.06 -6.35
N LYS A 16 -3.90 0.52 -7.58
CA LYS A 16 -4.17 1.29 -8.80
C LYS A 16 -4.89 0.41 -9.80
N HIS A 17 -5.94 0.94 -10.41
CA HIS A 17 -6.51 0.32 -11.60
C HIS A 17 -5.64 0.67 -12.82
N ILE A 18 -5.18 -0.34 -13.55
CA ILE A 18 -4.31 -0.17 -14.72
C ILE A 18 -4.97 -0.83 -15.92
N GLU A 19 -5.17 -0.07 -16.99
CA GLU A 19 -5.65 -0.55 -18.28
C GLU A 19 -4.46 -0.76 -19.22
N VAL A 20 -4.27 -1.99 -19.67
CA VAL A 20 -3.12 -2.39 -20.48
C VAL A 20 -3.53 -2.60 -21.94
N TYR A 21 -2.84 -1.93 -22.85
CA TYR A 21 -3.12 -2.00 -24.29
C TYR A 21 -1.91 -2.49 -25.08
N TYR A 22 -2.17 -3.18 -26.19
CA TYR A 22 -1.19 -3.37 -27.26
C TYR A 22 -1.42 -2.32 -28.35
N ASN A 23 -0.40 -1.49 -28.62
CA ASN A 23 -0.50 -0.41 -29.59
C ASN A 23 0.78 -0.32 -30.43
N THR A 24 0.70 -0.68 -31.71
CA THR A 24 1.87 -0.69 -32.62
C THR A 24 2.45 0.69 -32.92
N GLY A 25 1.75 1.78 -32.58
CA GLY A 25 2.25 3.15 -32.67
C GLY A 25 3.19 3.54 -31.52
N VAL A 26 3.26 2.72 -30.46
CA VAL A 26 4.23 2.88 -29.36
C VAL A 26 5.50 2.11 -29.74
N GLN A 27 6.67 2.76 -29.59
CA GLN A 27 7.94 2.15 -29.97
C GLN A 27 8.41 1.07 -28.99
N THR A 28 8.18 1.29 -27.69
CA THR A 28 8.66 0.45 -26.60
C THR A 28 7.49 0.06 -25.67
N ALA A 29 7.33 0.78 -24.58
CA ALA A 29 6.18 0.81 -23.70
C ALA A 29 6.04 2.25 -23.18
N ASP A 30 4.84 2.62 -22.77
CA ASP A 30 4.60 3.87 -22.06
C ASP A 30 3.43 3.71 -21.09
N ALA A 31 3.39 4.60 -20.10
CA ALA A 31 2.30 4.68 -19.15
C ALA A 31 2.06 6.10 -18.67
N SER A 32 0.87 6.34 -18.15
CA SER A 32 0.47 7.61 -17.57
C SER A 32 -0.18 7.43 -16.21
N TYR A 33 -0.12 8.49 -15.40
CA TYR A 33 -0.66 8.49 -14.04
C TYR A 33 -2.16 8.16 -13.98
N ASN A 34 -2.92 8.36 -15.06
CA ASN A 34 -4.34 7.98 -15.13
C ASN A 34 -4.58 6.45 -15.10
N GLY A 35 -3.53 5.62 -15.14
CA GLY A 35 -3.63 4.15 -15.16
C GLY A 35 -3.60 3.54 -16.57
N THR A 36 -3.44 4.33 -17.63
CA THR A 36 -3.20 3.78 -18.97
C THR A 36 -1.75 3.29 -19.07
N MET A 37 -1.56 2.08 -19.59
CA MET A 37 -0.27 1.50 -19.93
C MET A 37 -0.33 0.83 -21.29
N ARG A 38 0.70 0.99 -22.12
CA ARG A 38 0.72 0.47 -23.49
C ARG A 38 2.04 -0.21 -23.79
N PHE A 39 1.99 -1.31 -24.53
CA PHE A 39 3.16 -1.96 -25.11
C PHE A 39 3.13 -1.86 -26.63
N GLY A 40 4.30 -1.54 -27.19
CA GLY A 40 4.57 -1.48 -28.62
C GLY A 40 4.66 -2.83 -29.31
N SER A 41 4.95 -2.82 -30.61
CA SER A 41 5.11 -4.04 -31.41
C SER A 41 6.37 -4.85 -31.05
N ASN A 42 7.38 -4.21 -30.45
CA ASN A 42 8.62 -4.87 -30.10
C ASN A 42 8.47 -5.75 -28.85
N ARG A 43 8.42 -7.07 -29.06
CA ARG A 43 8.28 -8.08 -28.01
C ARG A 43 9.41 -8.07 -26.97
N SER A 44 10.58 -7.50 -27.27
CA SER A 44 11.68 -7.40 -26.30
C SER A 44 11.35 -6.54 -25.08
N TYR A 45 10.33 -5.66 -25.18
CA TYR A 45 9.86 -4.81 -24.09
C TYR A 45 8.69 -5.43 -23.30
N MET A 46 8.16 -6.58 -23.72
CA MET A 46 7.07 -7.26 -23.00
C MET A 46 7.63 -8.19 -21.92
N LYS A 47 8.42 -7.62 -21.01
CA LYS A 47 9.09 -8.33 -19.91
C LYS A 47 8.58 -7.80 -18.56
N VAL A 48 8.72 -8.61 -17.50
CA VAL A 48 8.34 -8.22 -16.13
C VAL A 48 9.00 -6.91 -15.70
N ARG A 49 10.29 -6.74 -16.04
CA ARG A 49 11.10 -5.55 -15.77
C ARG A 49 10.47 -4.28 -16.34
N THR A 50 10.15 -4.30 -17.63
CA THR A 50 9.48 -3.17 -18.31
C THR A 50 8.09 -2.94 -17.74
N ALA A 51 7.30 -3.99 -17.51
CA ALA A 51 5.98 -3.82 -16.90
C ALA A 51 6.05 -3.16 -15.51
N MET A 52 6.99 -3.55 -14.66
CA MET A 52 7.18 -2.93 -13.33
C MET A 52 7.63 -1.48 -13.43
N HIS A 53 8.54 -1.17 -14.36
CA HIS A 53 8.96 0.19 -14.68
C HIS A 53 7.75 1.07 -15.07
N GLU A 54 6.95 0.61 -16.03
CA GLU A 54 5.74 1.33 -16.45
C GLU A 54 4.70 1.43 -15.32
N MET A 55 4.59 0.42 -14.45
CA MET A 55 3.73 0.51 -13.26
C MET A 55 4.18 1.65 -12.34
N GLY A 56 5.49 1.88 -12.20
CA GLY A 56 6.03 3.06 -11.50
C GLY A 56 5.52 4.37 -12.10
N HIS A 57 5.46 4.48 -13.42
CA HIS A 57 4.86 5.64 -14.09
C HIS A 57 3.37 5.81 -13.78
N THR A 58 2.59 4.72 -13.66
CA THR A 58 1.17 4.81 -13.24
C THR A 58 1.00 5.27 -11.79
N MET A 59 2.02 5.08 -10.96
CA MET A 59 2.08 5.53 -9.57
C MET A 59 2.62 6.96 -9.43
N GLY A 60 3.03 7.61 -10.53
CA GLY A 60 3.33 9.04 -10.57
C GLY A 60 4.79 9.40 -10.86
N MET A 61 5.71 8.43 -10.79
CA MET A 61 7.13 8.66 -11.10
C MET A 61 7.24 9.05 -12.57
N GLY A 62 7.86 10.19 -12.88
CA GLY A 62 8.05 10.67 -14.24
C GLY A 62 6.80 11.15 -14.99
N THR A 63 5.61 11.09 -14.36
CA THR A 63 4.33 11.41 -15.02
C THR A 63 3.53 12.47 -14.29
N THR A 64 4.07 13.02 -13.21
CA THR A 64 3.40 14.02 -12.36
C THR A 64 4.29 15.22 -12.07
N SER A 65 3.65 16.37 -11.81
CA SER A 65 4.33 17.58 -11.35
C SER A 65 4.97 17.40 -9.98
N GLU A 66 4.33 16.61 -9.12
CA GLU A 66 4.72 16.29 -7.76
C GLU A 66 6.05 15.54 -7.74
N TYR A 67 6.21 14.54 -8.62
CA TYR A 67 7.49 13.87 -8.82
C TYR A 67 8.58 14.84 -9.27
N THR A 68 8.30 15.65 -10.30
CA THR A 68 9.29 16.60 -10.84
C THR A 68 9.70 17.64 -9.82
N ALA A 69 8.77 18.11 -8.98
CA ALA A 69 9.04 19.05 -7.89
C ALA A 69 9.96 18.50 -6.81
N MET A 70 10.03 17.17 -6.67
CA MET A 70 10.95 16.51 -5.74
C MET A 70 12.37 16.36 -6.30
N LEU A 71 12.65 16.74 -7.55
CA LEU A 71 13.98 16.65 -8.13
C LEU A 71 14.70 17.99 -8.07
N LYS A 72 15.91 17.97 -7.50
CA LYS A 72 16.81 19.13 -7.46
C LYS A 72 18.21 18.69 -7.85
N ASP A 73 18.75 19.30 -8.90
CA ASP A 73 20.09 18.99 -9.44
C ASP A 73 20.31 17.48 -9.69
N GLY A 74 19.27 16.80 -10.18
CA GLY A 74 19.29 15.35 -10.46
C GLY A 74 19.16 14.44 -9.24
N VAL A 75 18.87 14.99 -8.06
CA VAL A 75 18.69 14.24 -6.80
C VAL A 75 17.23 14.32 -6.34
N PHE A 76 16.64 13.18 -6.01
CA PHE A 76 15.30 13.12 -5.42
C PHE A 76 15.35 13.55 -3.95
N GLN A 77 14.59 14.57 -3.57
CA GLN A 77 14.68 15.20 -2.26
C GLN A 77 13.84 14.51 -1.18
N GLY A 78 13.10 13.45 -1.52
CA GLY A 78 12.21 12.77 -0.59
C GLY A 78 12.96 12.02 0.50
N GLU A 79 12.76 12.44 1.75
CA GLU A 79 13.44 11.87 2.91
C GLU A 79 13.07 10.40 3.11
N THR A 80 11.82 10.03 2.85
CA THR A 80 11.34 8.65 3.02
C THR A 80 12.02 7.71 2.03
N ALA A 81 12.01 8.06 0.75
CA ALA A 81 12.64 7.27 -0.31
C ALA A 81 14.16 7.21 -0.15
N GLN A 82 14.81 8.31 0.23
CA GLN A 82 16.26 8.33 0.49
C GLN A 82 16.63 7.42 1.67
N ALA A 83 15.87 7.48 2.77
CA ALA A 83 16.09 6.59 3.91
C ALA A 83 15.84 5.13 3.54
N LYS A 84 14.79 4.86 2.76
CA LYS A 84 14.44 3.52 2.28
C LYS A 84 15.53 2.93 1.40
N LEU A 85 16.08 3.69 0.46
CA LEU A 85 17.18 3.24 -0.39
C LEU A 85 18.38 2.79 0.47
N LYS A 86 18.81 3.63 1.40
CA LYS A 86 19.95 3.32 2.30
C LYS A 86 19.70 2.11 3.20
N GLU A 87 18.46 1.95 3.67
CA GLU A 87 18.03 0.79 4.45
C GLU A 87 18.18 -0.51 3.63
N LEU A 88 17.68 -0.51 2.39
CA LEU A 88 17.64 -1.71 1.55
C LEU A 88 19.01 -2.11 1.00
N THR A 89 19.84 -1.13 0.66
CA THR A 89 21.19 -1.41 0.12
C THR A 89 22.23 -1.64 1.20
N GLY A 90 21.93 -1.26 2.45
CA GLY A 90 22.92 -1.21 3.53
C GLY A 90 24.03 -0.17 3.31
N ASP A 91 23.88 0.70 2.32
CA ASP A 91 24.84 1.76 1.99
C ASP A 91 24.32 3.13 2.49
N PRO A 92 24.91 3.70 3.55
CA PRO A 92 24.49 4.99 4.08
C PRO A 92 24.78 6.17 3.14
N THR A 93 25.62 5.96 2.12
CA THR A 93 26.02 6.96 1.12
C THR A 93 25.19 6.87 -0.16
N ALA A 94 24.31 5.88 -0.30
CA ALA A 94 23.42 5.75 -1.44
C ALA A 94 22.54 7.00 -1.60
N VAL A 95 22.39 7.46 -2.84
CA VAL A 95 21.58 8.63 -3.20
C VAL A 95 20.62 8.25 -4.31
N LEU A 96 19.33 8.43 -4.04
CA LEU A 96 18.28 8.32 -5.05
C LEU A 96 18.33 9.54 -5.96
N LYS A 97 18.46 9.29 -7.25
CA LYS A 97 18.60 10.26 -8.32
C LYS A 97 17.46 10.12 -9.31
N GLY A 98 17.29 11.12 -10.17
CA GLY A 98 16.31 11.06 -11.24
C GLY A 98 16.41 12.24 -12.19
N ASP A 99 15.62 12.16 -13.25
CA ASP A 99 15.34 13.21 -14.21
C ASP A 99 13.82 13.38 -14.36
N SER A 100 13.35 14.16 -15.33
CA SER A 100 11.91 14.42 -15.50
C SER A 100 11.06 13.17 -15.75
N GLN A 101 11.66 12.04 -16.11
CA GLN A 101 10.96 10.81 -16.46
C GLN A 101 11.39 9.64 -15.57
N HIS A 102 12.67 9.48 -15.28
CA HIS A 102 13.21 8.26 -14.68
C HIS A 102 13.89 8.51 -13.35
N PHE A 103 13.94 7.49 -12.50
CA PHE A 103 14.75 7.49 -11.29
C PHE A 103 15.78 6.36 -11.31
N TRP A 104 16.83 6.50 -10.51
CA TRP A 104 17.83 5.47 -10.29
C TRP A 104 18.54 5.68 -8.95
N PRO A 105 19.13 4.65 -8.32
CA PRO A 105 19.13 3.24 -8.72
C PRO A 105 17.75 2.56 -8.60
N TYR A 106 17.63 1.33 -9.10
CA TYR A 106 16.43 0.48 -9.05
C TYR A 106 15.19 1.06 -9.78
N GLY A 107 15.39 1.93 -10.77
CA GLY A 107 14.33 2.41 -11.66
C GLY A 107 13.85 1.37 -12.66
N LEU A 108 14.66 0.32 -12.90
CA LEU A 108 14.41 -0.71 -13.92
C LEU A 108 14.36 -0.13 -15.34
N ASN A 109 15.13 0.94 -15.58
CA ASN A 109 15.10 1.68 -16.84
C ASN A 109 15.65 0.84 -18.01
N TYR A 110 16.69 0.04 -17.73
CA TYR A 110 17.35 -0.81 -18.71
C TYR A 110 17.40 -2.28 -18.25
N ASP A 111 17.52 -3.22 -19.20
CA ASP A 111 17.70 -4.65 -18.91
C ASP A 111 18.96 -4.91 -18.06
N SER A 112 19.99 -4.07 -18.22
CA SER A 112 21.24 -4.16 -17.46
C SER A 112 21.09 -3.78 -15.99
N GLU A 113 19.97 -3.20 -15.55
CA GLU A 113 19.71 -2.87 -14.14
C GLU A 113 19.07 -4.04 -13.37
N LEU A 114 18.61 -5.09 -14.06
CA LEU A 114 18.01 -6.26 -13.44
C LEU A 114 19.03 -7.39 -13.33
N HIS A 115 19.48 -7.67 -12.12
CA HIS A 115 20.45 -8.74 -11.82
C HIS A 115 19.80 -9.90 -11.05
N SER A 116 18.77 -9.63 -10.27
CA SER A 116 18.09 -10.62 -9.42
C SER A 116 16.64 -10.23 -9.12
N GLU A 117 15.88 -11.16 -8.54
CA GLU A 117 14.52 -10.88 -8.04
C GLU A 117 14.53 -9.79 -6.95
N GLU A 118 15.63 -9.66 -6.19
CA GLU A 118 15.77 -8.63 -5.16
C GLU A 118 15.67 -7.21 -5.75
N ASP A 119 16.17 -6.99 -6.96
CA ASP A 119 16.07 -5.67 -7.63
C ASP A 119 14.61 -5.29 -7.90
N LEU A 120 13.75 -6.27 -8.20
CA LEU A 120 12.32 -6.08 -8.40
C LEU A 120 11.61 -5.78 -7.07
N ILE A 121 12.01 -6.43 -5.98
CA ILE A 121 11.49 -6.17 -4.63
C ILE A 121 11.86 -4.76 -4.17
N ILE A 122 13.14 -4.38 -4.33
CA ILE A 122 13.64 -3.07 -3.97
C ILE A 122 12.95 -1.99 -4.82
N HIS A 123 12.73 -2.23 -6.12
CA HIS A 123 11.97 -1.32 -6.96
C HIS A 123 10.58 -1.04 -6.38
N CYS A 124 9.79 -2.06 -6.04
CA CYS A 124 8.47 -1.91 -5.43
C CYS A 124 8.52 -1.03 -4.17
N GLN A 125 9.46 -1.31 -3.27
CA GLN A 125 9.56 -0.61 -1.99
C GLN A 125 10.08 0.83 -2.12
N ILE A 126 10.95 1.10 -3.08
CA ILE A 126 11.38 2.47 -3.40
C ILE A 126 10.23 3.25 -4.03
N VAL A 127 9.49 2.65 -4.97
CA VAL A 127 8.32 3.26 -5.60
C VAL A 127 7.27 3.64 -4.55
N GLU A 128 6.97 2.76 -3.59
CA GLU A 128 6.05 3.08 -2.49
C GLU A 128 6.58 4.22 -1.60
N ALA A 129 7.87 4.23 -1.29
CA ALA A 129 8.47 5.30 -0.49
C ALA A 129 8.48 6.64 -1.23
N MET A 130 8.69 6.63 -2.55
CA MET A 130 8.58 7.83 -3.39
C MET A 130 7.15 8.32 -3.45
N TYR A 131 6.16 7.43 -3.58
CA TYR A 131 4.73 7.76 -3.52
C TYR A 131 4.39 8.49 -2.22
N GLN A 132 4.93 8.02 -1.08
CA GLN A 132 4.78 8.68 0.22
C GLN A 132 5.32 10.10 0.21
N ASP A 133 6.49 10.33 -0.40
CA ASP A 133 7.09 11.66 -0.42
C ASP A 133 6.36 12.64 -1.36
N ILE A 134 5.91 12.18 -2.54
CA ILE A 134 5.29 13.04 -3.57
C ILE A 134 3.83 13.38 -3.25
N PHE A 135 3.06 12.42 -2.72
CA PHE A 135 1.62 12.62 -2.43
C PHE A 135 1.33 12.81 -0.94
N LYS A 136 2.33 12.63 -0.07
CA LYS A 136 2.15 12.70 1.39
C LYS A 136 1.11 11.70 1.88
N GLU A 137 1.00 10.57 1.21
CA GLU A 137 0.09 9.47 1.54
C GLU A 137 0.90 8.27 2.01
N LYS A 138 0.59 7.75 3.19
CA LYS A 138 1.34 6.64 3.78
C LYS A 138 0.42 5.64 4.44
N PHE A 139 0.64 4.36 4.14
CA PHE A 139 -0.07 3.28 4.79
C PHE A 139 0.19 3.33 6.30
N PHE A 140 -0.88 3.43 7.07
CA PHE A 140 -0.83 3.51 8.52
C PHE A 140 -1.07 2.13 9.13
N MET A 141 -2.17 1.48 8.77
CA MET A 141 -2.50 0.13 9.22
C MET A 141 -3.70 -0.45 8.46
N GLU A 142 -3.87 -1.76 8.56
CA GLU A 142 -5.14 -2.43 8.28
C GLU A 142 -5.82 -2.79 9.60
N ALA A 143 -7.08 -2.39 9.76
CA ALA A 143 -7.79 -2.54 11.02
C ALA A 143 -9.30 -2.64 10.85
N ARG A 144 -9.97 -3.19 11.86
CA ARG A 144 -11.41 -3.02 12.05
C ARG A 144 -11.66 -1.81 12.93
N VAL A 145 -12.62 -0.97 12.53
CA VAL A 145 -12.98 0.26 13.25
C VAL A 145 -14.15 -0.05 14.17
N ARG A 146 -13.86 -0.59 15.36
CA ARG A 146 -14.87 -1.06 16.33
C ARG A 146 -15.33 0.06 17.24
N TYR A 147 -16.64 0.17 17.46
CA TYR A 147 -17.19 1.06 18.46
C TYR A 147 -17.07 0.45 19.85
N MET A 148 -16.51 1.20 20.80
CA MET A 148 -16.13 0.66 22.11
C MET A 148 -17.32 0.16 22.93
N SER A 149 -18.51 0.76 22.79
CA SER A 149 -19.64 0.48 23.69
C SER A 149 -20.57 -0.64 23.23
N ASP A 150 -20.55 -1.03 21.96
CA ASP A 150 -21.46 -2.06 21.40
C ASP A 150 -20.74 -3.19 20.65
N ASP A 151 -19.39 -3.15 20.59
CA ASP A 151 -18.53 -4.10 19.90
C ASP A 151 -18.86 -4.33 18.41
N LYS A 152 -19.60 -3.42 17.77
CA LYS A 152 -19.83 -3.44 16.32
C LYS A 152 -18.76 -2.64 15.59
N CYS A 153 -18.54 -2.98 14.33
CA CYS A 153 -17.57 -2.31 13.49
C CYS A 153 -18.25 -1.47 12.41
N MET A 154 -17.64 -0.34 12.04
CA MET A 154 -17.95 0.28 10.76
C MET A 154 -17.60 -0.70 9.64
N GLY A 155 -18.47 -0.77 8.63
CA GLY A 155 -18.17 -1.50 7.42
C GLY A 155 -18.99 -1.07 6.22
N ILE A 156 -18.49 -1.43 5.05
CA ILE A 156 -19.17 -1.19 3.78
C ILE A 156 -20.16 -2.33 3.48
N THR A 157 -21.37 -1.95 3.06
CA THR A 157 -22.38 -2.90 2.59
C THR A 157 -22.25 -3.19 1.09
N ALA A 158 -22.90 -4.24 0.60
CA ALA A 158 -22.94 -4.55 -0.84
C ALA A 158 -23.57 -3.44 -1.70
N SER A 159 -24.34 -2.53 -1.08
CA SER A 159 -24.90 -1.33 -1.74
C SER A 159 -24.05 -0.08 -1.51
N ASN A 160 -22.78 -0.23 -1.11
CA ASN A 160 -21.83 0.84 -0.81
C ASN A 160 -22.24 1.76 0.36
N GLY A 161 -23.17 1.34 1.22
CA GLY A 161 -23.51 2.06 2.44
C GLY A 161 -22.45 1.88 3.51
N LEU A 162 -22.31 2.86 4.41
CA LEU A 162 -21.49 2.74 5.61
C LEU A 162 -22.40 2.45 6.81
N GLU A 163 -22.26 1.27 7.41
CA GLU A 163 -23.14 0.82 8.49
C GLU A 163 -22.36 0.21 9.66
N MET A 164 -23.02 0.16 10.81
CA MET A 164 -22.60 -0.59 11.99
C MET A 164 -22.96 -2.06 11.80
N MET A 165 -21.95 -2.93 11.72
CA MET A 165 -22.13 -4.35 11.43
C MET A 165 -21.26 -5.25 12.31
N ASP A 166 -21.46 -6.56 12.20
CA ASP A 166 -20.65 -7.56 12.88
C ASP A 166 -19.18 -7.44 12.44
N CYS A 167 -18.27 -7.34 13.40
CA CYS A 167 -16.85 -7.18 13.13
C CYS A 167 -16.24 -8.37 12.38
N SER A 168 -16.87 -9.55 12.35
CA SER A 168 -16.39 -10.68 11.53
C SER A 168 -16.67 -10.51 10.04
N ALA A 169 -17.56 -9.58 9.64
CA ALA A 169 -17.91 -9.36 8.25
C ALA A 169 -16.70 -8.86 7.44
N ALA A 170 -16.55 -9.37 6.21
CA ALA A 170 -15.46 -9.01 5.32
C ALA A 170 -15.41 -7.50 5.03
N GLY A 171 -16.58 -6.85 4.91
CA GLY A 171 -16.70 -5.41 4.65
C GLY A 171 -16.27 -4.48 5.79
N THR A 172 -15.84 -5.00 6.95
CA THR A 172 -15.36 -4.17 8.08
C THR A 172 -13.85 -4.03 8.16
N VAL A 173 -13.10 -4.66 7.26
CA VAL A 173 -11.65 -4.46 7.17
C VAL A 173 -11.38 -3.14 6.44
N ALA A 174 -10.71 -2.21 7.12
CA ALA A 174 -10.32 -0.93 6.57
C ALA A 174 -8.80 -0.84 6.39
N LYS A 175 -8.35 -0.38 5.22
CA LYS A 175 -7.00 0.14 5.05
C LYS A 175 -6.99 1.62 5.43
N ILE A 176 -6.11 1.97 6.34
CA ILE A 176 -6.02 3.33 6.88
C ILE A 176 -4.73 3.96 6.36
N TRP A 177 -4.85 5.16 5.80
CA TRP A 177 -3.75 5.91 5.23
C TRP A 177 -3.62 7.25 5.94
N SER A 178 -2.42 7.60 6.39
CA SER A 178 -2.12 8.97 6.82
C SER A 178 -1.86 9.85 5.60
N ILE A 179 -2.40 11.07 5.63
CA ILE A 179 -2.41 12.06 4.56
C ILE A 179 -1.89 13.39 5.11
N GLY A 180 -0.86 13.94 4.46
CA GLY A 180 -0.21 15.20 4.81
C GLY A 180 0.76 15.10 5.98
N ASP A 181 1.68 16.07 6.07
CA ASP A 181 2.68 16.15 7.16
C ASP A 181 2.29 17.15 8.26
N SER A 182 1.47 18.16 7.92
CA SER A 182 1.03 19.21 8.84
C SER A 182 -0.21 19.95 8.30
N PRO A 183 -1.42 19.67 8.82
CA PRO A 183 -1.73 18.60 9.78
C PRO A 183 -1.73 17.22 9.10
N VAL A 184 -1.39 16.19 9.88
CA VAL A 184 -1.65 14.80 9.49
C VAL A 184 -3.14 14.52 9.65
N THR A 185 -3.74 13.91 8.65
CA THR A 185 -5.12 13.41 8.66
C THR A 185 -5.15 11.99 8.12
N TYR A 186 -6.32 11.36 8.13
CA TYR A 186 -6.46 9.95 7.83
C TYR A 186 -7.60 9.70 6.85
N ARG A 187 -7.35 8.80 5.90
CA ARG A 187 -8.33 8.22 4.99
C ARG A 187 -8.58 6.78 5.42
N PHE A 188 -9.85 6.41 5.48
CA PHE A 188 -10.29 5.04 5.80
C PHE A 188 -10.90 4.44 4.54
N GLU A 189 -10.25 3.42 4.00
CA GLU A 189 -10.68 2.70 2.79
C GLU A 189 -11.34 1.39 3.17
N PHE A 190 -12.58 1.20 2.72
CA PHE A 190 -13.29 -0.07 2.75
C PHE A 190 -13.46 -0.54 1.30
N GLY A 191 -12.65 -1.52 0.88
CA GLY A 191 -12.57 -1.90 -0.53
C GLY A 191 -11.95 -0.78 -1.38
N ASP A 192 -12.63 -0.37 -2.44
CA ASP A 192 -12.23 0.71 -3.35
C ASP A 192 -12.84 2.09 -2.99
N ARG A 193 -13.51 2.18 -1.84
CA ARG A 193 -14.24 3.38 -1.39
C ARG A 193 -13.75 3.86 -0.04
N VAL A 194 -13.97 5.15 0.23
CA VAL A 194 -13.58 5.79 1.48
C VAL A 194 -14.79 6.25 2.26
N ILE A 195 -14.64 6.40 3.58
CA ILE A 195 -15.64 7.11 4.39
C ILE A 195 -15.81 8.53 3.84
N ASP A 196 -17.05 8.93 3.60
CA ASP A 196 -17.42 10.20 3.00
C ASP A 196 -18.58 10.86 3.75
N VAL A 197 -18.49 12.19 3.91
CA VAL A 197 -19.60 13.03 4.36
C VAL A 197 -20.33 13.58 3.12
N PRO A 198 -21.57 13.12 2.83
CA PRO A 198 -22.26 13.45 1.60
C PRO A 198 -22.42 14.96 1.36
N ASN A 199 -22.20 15.36 0.10
CA ASN A 199 -22.25 16.76 -0.35
C ASN A 199 -21.30 17.68 0.42
N GLU A 200 -20.26 17.11 1.03
CA GLU A 200 -19.32 17.81 1.90
C GLU A 200 -19.97 18.63 3.03
N SER A 201 -21.13 18.16 3.51
CA SER A 201 -21.93 18.85 4.52
C SER A 201 -21.16 19.05 5.82
N THR A 202 -21.41 20.17 6.50
CA THR A 202 -20.88 20.45 7.83
C THR A 202 -21.95 20.36 8.92
N ALA A 203 -23.15 19.87 8.58
CA ALA A 203 -24.26 19.76 9.53
C ALA A 203 -24.15 18.50 10.40
N ALA A 204 -24.57 18.64 11.65
CA ALA A 204 -24.79 17.54 12.59
C ALA A 204 -25.93 16.61 12.15
N GLY A 205 -25.85 15.34 12.53
CA GLY A 205 -26.82 14.30 12.22
C GLY A 205 -26.78 13.78 10.79
N VAL A 206 -25.84 14.24 9.95
CA VAL A 206 -25.69 13.76 8.58
C VAL A 206 -25.18 12.32 8.61
N VAL A 207 -25.95 11.41 8.00
CA VAL A 207 -25.54 10.01 7.78
C VAL A 207 -24.41 9.97 6.75
N LEU A 208 -23.30 9.31 7.13
CA LEU A 208 -22.15 9.09 6.27
C LEU A 208 -22.42 7.96 5.28
N SER A 209 -21.62 7.93 4.22
CA SER A 209 -21.64 6.87 3.22
C SER A 209 -20.20 6.53 2.81
N THR A 210 -20.05 5.72 1.76
CA THR A 210 -18.75 5.49 1.14
C THR A 210 -18.73 6.02 -0.29
N TYR A 211 -17.63 6.66 -0.70
CA TYR A 211 -17.46 7.22 -2.05
C TYR A 211 -16.05 6.98 -2.61
N SER A 212 -15.86 7.24 -3.90
CA SER A 212 -14.53 7.26 -4.50
C SER A 212 -13.70 8.38 -3.88
N TRP A 213 -12.42 8.11 -3.66
CA TRP A 213 -11.48 9.10 -3.11
C TRP A 213 -11.31 10.30 -4.05
N ASN A 214 -11.46 11.51 -3.51
CA ASN A 214 -11.27 12.78 -4.21
C ASN A 214 -10.32 13.74 -3.47
N ALA A 215 -9.66 13.28 -2.41
CA ALA A 215 -8.78 14.06 -1.54
C ALA A 215 -9.41 15.25 -0.80
N GLY A 216 -10.74 15.36 -0.84
CA GLY A 216 -11.50 16.40 -0.18
C GLY A 216 -11.41 16.32 1.34
N ALA A 217 -11.47 17.47 2.01
CA ALA A 217 -11.44 17.56 3.47
C ALA A 217 -12.59 16.80 4.16
N HIS A 218 -13.69 16.55 3.46
CA HIS A 218 -14.85 15.80 3.93
C HIS A 218 -14.62 14.27 3.96
N GLN A 219 -13.57 13.76 3.31
CA GLN A 219 -13.15 12.35 3.31
C GLN A 219 -11.93 12.09 4.22
N ARG A 220 -11.52 13.10 4.99
CA ARG A 220 -10.32 13.09 5.83
C ARG A 220 -10.70 13.22 7.29
N TYR A 221 -9.98 12.50 8.15
CA TYR A 221 -10.28 12.42 9.58
C TYR A 221 -9.05 12.71 10.43
N VAL A 222 -9.24 13.38 11.56
CA VAL A 222 -8.23 13.52 12.61
C VAL A 222 -8.46 12.43 13.64
N LEU A 223 -7.40 11.72 13.99
CA LEU A 223 -7.41 10.77 15.10
C LEU A 223 -7.04 11.50 16.39
N GLU A 224 -8.03 11.73 17.25
CA GLU A 224 -7.80 12.29 18.58
C GLU A 224 -7.76 11.14 19.59
N SER A 225 -6.65 10.97 20.33
CA SER A 225 -6.56 9.90 21.33
C SER A 225 -7.66 10.00 22.38
N ALA A 226 -8.40 8.92 22.59
CA ALA A 226 -9.42 8.83 23.63
C ALA A 226 -8.78 8.47 24.99
N PRO A 227 -9.05 9.22 26.08
CA PRO A 227 -8.45 9.00 27.40
C PRO A 227 -9.14 7.85 28.16
N VAL A 228 -9.28 6.68 27.52
CA VAL A 228 -9.97 5.49 28.04
C VAL A 228 -9.02 4.34 28.36
N GLY A 229 -7.71 4.62 28.46
CA GLY A 229 -6.70 3.63 28.82
C GLY A 229 -6.34 2.62 27.72
N ASN A 230 -6.72 2.89 26.46
CA ASN A 230 -6.38 2.10 25.29
C ASN A 230 -5.64 2.97 24.25
N SER A 231 -4.43 2.58 23.84
CA SER A 231 -3.59 3.35 22.90
C SER A 231 -4.13 3.40 21.48
N ASN A 232 -5.04 2.49 21.12
CA ASN A 232 -5.67 2.38 19.81
C ASN A 232 -7.11 2.90 19.82
N ALA A 233 -7.52 3.58 20.90
CA ALA A 233 -8.84 4.18 21.02
C ALA A 233 -8.78 5.67 20.64
N TYR A 234 -9.65 6.07 19.70
CA TYR A 234 -9.67 7.40 19.12
C TYR A 234 -11.09 7.95 19.03
N TYR A 235 -11.16 9.26 19.01
CA TYR A 235 -12.27 9.99 18.43
C TYR A 235 -11.91 10.31 16.98
N LEU A 236 -12.83 10.06 16.07
CA LEU A 236 -12.65 10.31 14.64
C LEU A 236 -13.34 11.62 14.27
N GLN A 237 -12.59 12.72 14.24
CA GLN A 237 -13.12 14.03 13.86
C GLN A 237 -12.98 14.24 12.36
N ASN A 238 -14.07 14.60 11.68
CA ASN A 238 -13.99 14.97 10.27
C ASN A 238 -13.20 16.28 10.09
N TYR A 239 -12.27 16.29 9.14
CA TYR A 239 -11.34 17.39 8.95
C TYR A 239 -12.03 18.66 8.43
N LYS A 240 -13.13 18.54 7.67
CA LYS A 240 -13.90 19.68 7.18
C LYS A 240 -14.86 20.22 8.23
N SER A 241 -15.77 19.40 8.73
CA SER A 241 -16.87 19.84 9.60
C SER A 241 -16.48 20.05 11.06
N LYS A 242 -15.37 19.44 11.50
CA LYS A 242 -14.95 19.36 12.91
C LYS A 242 -15.91 18.58 13.82
N LEU A 243 -16.91 17.92 13.23
CA LEU A 243 -17.80 16.99 13.92
C LEU A 243 -17.17 15.60 14.01
N TYR A 244 -17.72 14.75 14.86
CA TYR A 244 -17.19 13.41 15.13
C TYR A 244 -18.05 12.33 14.51
N LEU A 245 -17.44 11.23 14.12
CA LEU A 245 -18.15 10.04 13.67
C LEU A 245 -18.75 9.34 14.87
N LEU A 246 -20.05 9.13 14.85
CA LEU A 246 -20.82 8.47 15.90
C LEU A 246 -21.75 7.41 15.31
N PRO A 247 -21.99 6.29 16.02
CA PRO A 247 -23.04 5.38 15.62
C PRO A 247 -24.42 6.02 15.85
N SER A 248 -25.36 5.75 14.93
CA SER A 248 -26.76 6.11 15.04
C SER A 248 -27.61 4.94 14.54
N GLU A 249 -28.08 4.11 15.47
CA GLU A 249 -28.70 2.81 15.20
C GLU A 249 -27.81 1.91 14.33
N LYS A 250 -28.17 1.71 13.07
CA LYS A 250 -27.37 0.95 12.08
C LYS A 250 -26.41 1.83 11.26
N ASN A 251 -26.56 3.14 11.33
CA ASN A 251 -25.79 4.09 10.51
C ASN A 251 -24.59 4.64 11.27
N VAL A 252 -23.69 5.28 10.53
CA VAL A 252 -22.67 6.19 11.08
C VAL A 252 -23.06 7.61 10.70
N VAL A 253 -23.05 8.54 11.65
CA VAL A 253 -23.35 9.97 11.44
C VAL A 253 -22.17 10.83 11.83
N GLN A 254 -22.12 12.08 11.34
CA GLN A 254 -21.28 13.11 11.93
C GLN A 254 -22.10 13.95 12.89
N ASP A 255 -21.63 14.13 14.12
CA ASP A 255 -22.35 14.90 15.13
C ASP A 255 -21.42 15.47 16.20
N GLU A 256 -21.99 16.29 17.09
CA GLU A 256 -21.35 16.72 18.31
C GLU A 256 -21.25 15.56 19.30
N ARG A 257 -20.05 15.40 19.89
CA ARG A 257 -19.88 14.44 20.97
C ARG A 257 -20.53 14.94 22.26
N SER A 258 -21.05 14.00 23.03
CA SER A 258 -21.43 14.31 24.41
C SER A 258 -20.18 14.61 25.25
N ARG A 259 -20.39 15.16 26.45
CA ARG A 259 -19.31 15.45 27.40
C ARG A 259 -18.68 14.19 28.01
N SER A 260 -19.24 13.00 27.76
CA SER A 260 -18.65 11.74 28.25
C SER A 260 -17.42 11.37 27.43
N ILE A 261 -16.34 10.99 28.12
CA ILE A 261 -15.11 10.49 27.48
C ILE A 261 -15.32 9.17 26.75
N GLU A 262 -16.36 8.40 27.09
CA GLU A 262 -16.66 7.11 26.45
C GLU A 262 -17.53 7.27 25.20
N SER A 263 -18.16 8.43 25.03
CA SER A 263 -19.01 8.71 23.88
C SER A 263 -18.16 8.88 22.63
N GLY A 264 -18.47 8.15 21.56
CA GLY A 264 -17.80 8.30 20.27
C GLY A 264 -16.40 7.71 20.19
N VAL A 265 -16.08 6.73 21.04
CA VAL A 265 -14.78 6.05 21.02
C VAL A 265 -14.77 4.91 20.00
N TRP A 266 -13.82 4.99 19.07
CA TRP A 266 -13.51 3.96 18.08
C TRP A 266 -12.17 3.32 18.41
N VAL A 267 -12.14 2.00 18.48
CA VAL A 267 -10.93 1.21 18.67
C VAL A 267 -10.49 0.67 17.31
N LEU A 268 -9.23 0.91 16.95
CA LEU A 268 -8.62 0.33 15.75
C LEU A 268 -7.99 -1.02 16.10
N ASP A 269 -8.73 -2.10 15.80
CA ASP A 269 -8.24 -3.46 16.02
C ASP A 269 -7.45 -3.92 14.80
N GLN A 270 -6.14 -4.09 14.96
CA GLN A 270 -5.27 -4.52 13.86
C GLN A 270 -5.71 -5.87 13.31
N VAL A 271 -5.79 -5.97 11.99
CA VAL A 271 -5.87 -7.26 11.31
C VAL A 271 -4.43 -7.72 11.09
N GLU A 272 -4.05 -8.88 11.64
CA GLU A 272 -2.68 -9.39 11.44
C GLU A 272 -2.46 -9.76 9.97
N GLU A 273 -1.35 -9.28 9.39
CA GLU A 273 -0.87 -9.69 8.07
C GLU A 273 -0.45 -11.17 8.10
N GLY A 274 -1.43 -12.06 7.89
CA GLY A 274 -1.21 -13.51 7.89
C GLY A 274 -2.41 -14.36 7.44
N SER A 275 -3.49 -13.73 6.98
CA SER A 275 -4.67 -14.44 6.47
C SER A 275 -5.27 -13.66 5.30
N THR A 276 -4.51 -13.53 4.20
CA THR A 276 -5.16 -13.25 2.92
C THR A 276 -6.05 -14.45 2.61
N GLY A 277 -7.36 -14.23 2.70
CA GLY A 277 -8.32 -15.07 2.00
C GLY A 277 -7.84 -15.19 0.56
N GLY A 278 -7.61 -16.42 0.13
CA GLY A 278 -7.20 -16.72 -1.23
C GLY A 278 -8.29 -16.23 -2.17
N ASP A 279 -8.12 -15.03 -2.71
CA ASP A 279 -8.82 -14.67 -3.93
C ASP A 279 -8.21 -15.56 -5.01
N THR A 280 -8.95 -16.62 -5.29
CA THR A 280 -8.53 -17.67 -6.20
C THR A 280 -8.69 -17.08 -7.59
N LEU A 281 -7.65 -16.40 -8.09
CA LEU A 281 -7.53 -16.18 -9.52
C LEU A 281 -7.37 -17.58 -10.15
N VAL A 282 -8.52 -18.12 -10.57
CA VAL A 282 -8.60 -19.34 -11.37
C VAL A 282 -7.88 -19.04 -12.67
N ALA A 283 -6.61 -19.42 -12.74
CA ALA A 283 -5.91 -19.58 -14.00
C ALA A 283 -6.54 -20.78 -14.71
N ASP A 284 -7.42 -20.52 -15.68
CA ASP A 284 -7.87 -21.51 -16.65
C ASP A 284 -6.69 -21.89 -17.54
N THR A 285 -5.91 -22.87 -17.10
CA THR A 285 -4.93 -23.56 -17.94
C THR A 285 -5.59 -24.77 -18.60
N SER A 286 -6.35 -24.50 -19.67
CA SER A 286 -6.68 -25.50 -20.69
C SER A 286 -5.79 -25.27 -21.92
N MET A 287 -4.53 -25.71 -21.82
CA MET A 287 -3.68 -25.96 -22.98
C MET A 287 -3.40 -27.46 -23.01
N THR A 288 -4.16 -28.17 -23.84
CA THR A 288 -3.88 -29.54 -24.28
C THR A 288 -2.55 -29.54 -25.04
N ASP A 289 -1.50 -30.10 -24.43
CA ASP A 289 -0.25 -30.39 -25.13
C ASP A 289 -0.20 -31.89 -25.45
N THR A 290 -0.28 -32.18 -26.74
CA THR A 290 -0.10 -33.51 -27.32
C THR A 290 1.21 -33.51 -28.06
N THR A 291 2.29 -34.01 -27.45
CA THR A 291 3.42 -34.60 -28.18
C THR A 291 4.12 -35.67 -27.35
N VAL A 292 3.77 -36.91 -27.68
CA VAL A 292 4.59 -38.12 -27.89
C VAL A 292 6.00 -38.16 -27.26
N VAL A 293 6.16 -39.19 -26.42
CA VAL A 293 7.39 -39.76 -25.86
C VAL A 293 8.29 -40.33 -26.97
N ASP A 294 9.59 -40.04 -26.92
CA ASP A 294 10.59 -41.02 -27.37
C ASP A 294 11.87 -40.96 -26.50
N SER A 295 12.43 -42.14 -26.30
CA SER A 295 13.43 -42.49 -25.31
C SER A 295 14.65 -43.10 -25.98
N SER A 296 15.86 -42.58 -25.72
CA SER A 296 17.10 -43.39 -25.73
C SER A 296 18.33 -42.63 -25.20
N ASN A 297 18.85 -43.14 -24.08
CA ASN A 297 20.23 -43.24 -23.57
C ASN A 297 21.39 -42.43 -24.22
N VAL A 298 22.30 -41.88 -23.38
CA VAL A 298 23.62 -42.48 -23.02
C VAL A 298 24.53 -41.46 -22.28
N GLU A 299 25.03 -41.91 -21.13
CA GLU A 299 26.29 -41.64 -20.40
C GLU A 299 26.68 -40.31 -19.74
N SER A 300 27.32 -40.53 -18.58
CA SER A 300 27.76 -39.66 -17.51
C SER A 300 29.20 -39.17 -17.65
N ILE A 301 29.50 -37.93 -17.25
CA ILE A 301 30.81 -37.55 -16.68
C ILE A 301 30.62 -36.48 -15.58
N GLY A 302 30.87 -36.89 -14.33
CA GLY A 302 31.87 -36.27 -13.44
C GLY A 302 31.80 -34.79 -13.04
N GLN A 303 31.52 -34.62 -11.74
CA GLN A 303 32.22 -33.75 -10.78
C GLN A 303 31.56 -32.43 -10.31
N SER A 304 31.42 -32.42 -8.99
CA SER A 304 30.92 -31.44 -8.05
C SER A 304 31.78 -30.18 -7.94
N ALA A 305 31.12 -29.02 -7.93
CA ALA A 305 31.56 -27.84 -7.18
C ALA A 305 30.35 -27.31 -6.40
N GLY A 306 30.52 -27.14 -5.08
CA GLY A 306 29.46 -26.91 -4.12
C GLY A 306 28.65 -25.64 -4.39
N ARG A 307 27.34 -25.83 -4.59
CA ARG A 307 26.36 -24.74 -4.63
C ARG A 307 26.06 -24.37 -3.18
N VAL A 308 26.62 -23.26 -2.71
CA VAL A 308 26.15 -22.60 -1.49
C VAL A 308 24.70 -22.20 -1.77
N VAL A 309 23.76 -22.96 -1.21
CA VAL A 309 22.35 -22.60 -1.19
C VAL A 309 22.22 -21.45 -0.19
N ALA A 310 22.36 -20.21 -0.69
CA ALA A 310 21.86 -19.06 0.02
C ALA A 310 20.35 -19.26 0.15
N LYS A 311 19.89 -19.55 1.37
CA LYS A 311 18.47 -19.57 1.67
C LYS A 311 17.93 -18.17 1.36
N PRO A 312 16.88 -18.01 0.54
CA PRO A 312 16.26 -16.72 0.39
C PRO A 312 15.76 -16.29 1.77
N LEU A 313 16.20 -15.11 2.22
CA LEU A 313 15.59 -14.47 3.38
C LEU A 313 14.12 -14.28 2.99
N ASN A 314 13.19 -14.86 3.74
CA ASN A 314 11.79 -14.47 3.68
C ASN A 314 11.72 -13.01 4.19
N VAL A 315 11.93 -12.05 3.29
CA VAL A 315 11.66 -10.64 3.55
C VAL A 315 10.15 -10.47 3.42
N MET A 316 9.46 -10.89 4.48
CA MET A 316 8.08 -10.48 4.73
C MET A 316 8.11 -8.99 5.04
N LEU A 317 7.09 -8.23 4.59
CA LEU A 317 6.97 -6.83 4.99
C LEU A 317 7.07 -6.76 6.53
N PRO A 318 8.02 -5.99 7.09
CA PRO A 318 8.15 -5.95 8.54
C PRO A 318 6.88 -5.35 9.12
N SER A 319 6.31 -5.97 10.17
CA SER A 319 5.21 -5.37 10.93
C SER A 319 5.67 -4.00 11.46
N ARG A 320 5.27 -2.91 10.82
CA ARG A 320 5.66 -1.54 11.20
C ARG A 320 4.62 -1.00 12.18
N SER A 321 5.06 -0.65 13.39
CA SER A 321 4.25 0.16 14.30
C SER A 321 4.40 1.62 13.91
N PHE A 322 3.29 2.32 13.68
CA PHE A 322 3.28 3.75 13.39
C PHE A 322 2.64 4.53 14.55
N ASP A 323 3.07 5.77 14.76
CA ASP A 323 2.41 6.68 15.72
C ASP A 323 1.21 7.38 15.07
N VAL A 324 0.45 8.12 15.87
CA VAL A 324 -0.72 8.92 15.43
C VAL A 324 -0.33 10.10 14.51
N MET A 325 0.94 10.22 14.14
CA MET A 325 1.43 11.15 13.13
C MET A 325 1.92 10.41 11.88
N GLY A 326 1.64 9.10 11.76
CA GLY A 326 2.07 8.25 10.66
C GLY A 326 3.58 7.97 10.65
N ARG A 327 4.32 8.27 11.72
CA ARG A 327 5.79 8.08 11.78
C ARG A 327 6.11 6.66 12.23
N SER A 328 7.18 6.09 11.69
CA SER A 328 7.64 4.76 12.09
C SER A 328 8.14 4.76 13.53
N VAL A 329 7.55 3.95 14.38
CA VAL A 329 7.95 3.75 15.78
C VAL A 329 8.88 2.55 15.84
N LYS A 330 10.10 2.73 16.35
CA LYS A 330 11.00 1.61 16.63
C LYS A 330 10.43 0.81 17.81
N LYS A 331 10.10 -0.47 17.59
CA LYS A 331 9.87 -1.41 18.72
C LYS A 331 11.14 -1.46 19.56
N ASN A 332 11.07 -0.98 20.81
CA ASN A 332 12.10 -1.26 21.80
C ASN A 332 12.15 -2.78 22.01
N ARG A 333 13.13 -3.46 21.42
CA ARG A 333 13.47 -4.84 21.79
C ARG A 333 13.83 -4.80 23.27
N LYS A 334 12.94 -5.28 24.15
CA LYS A 334 13.33 -5.67 25.51
C LYS A 334 14.45 -6.69 25.33
N GLN A 335 15.67 -6.32 25.72
CA GLN A 335 16.77 -7.27 25.85
C GLN A 335 16.41 -8.23 26.98
N GLU A 336 15.86 -9.40 26.64
CA GLU A 336 15.87 -10.52 27.56
C GLU A 336 17.32 -11.00 27.69
N LYS A 337 17.98 -10.55 28.76
CA LYS A 337 19.25 -11.11 29.21
C LYS A 337 18.99 -12.54 29.66
N PHE A 338 19.23 -13.51 28.79
CA PHE A 338 19.38 -14.90 29.20
C PHE A 338 20.65 -15.03 30.04
N ARG A 339 20.46 -15.27 31.34
CA ARG A 339 21.52 -15.64 32.28
C ARG A 339 21.70 -17.15 32.16
N ILE A 340 22.76 -17.58 31.48
CA ILE A 340 23.18 -18.99 31.48
C ILE A 340 23.76 -19.30 32.86
N VAL A 341 23.16 -20.25 33.56
CA VAL A 341 23.72 -20.90 34.75
C VAL A 341 23.87 -22.37 34.39
N PHE A 342 25.08 -22.91 34.61
CA PHE A 342 25.43 -24.31 34.37
C PHE A 342 24.61 -25.27 35.23
#